data_AF-A0A930B1J8-F1
#
_entry.id   AF-A0A930B1J8-F1
#
_cell.length_a   1.000
_cell.length_b   1.000
_cell.length_c   1.000
_cell.angle_alpha   90.00
_cell.angle_beta   90.00
_cell.angle_gamma   90.00
#
_symmetry.space_group_name_H-M   'P 1'
#
loop_
_entity.id
_entity.type
_entity.pdbx_description
1 polymer ?
#
loop_
_entity_poly.entity_id
_entity_poly.type
_entity_poly.pdbx_seq_one_letter_code
_entity_poly.pdbx_strand_id
1 'polypeptide(L)' 'YRFYKRNYIKAIANIANAEDNMFTENKWFSRPKYTGYALGLSSDTIIGPIEIKATYSPETNKFLWLFNIGFWF' A
#
# COMPACT_ATOMS: atom_id res chain seq x y z
N TYR A 1 -23.98 -8.70 23.02
CA TYR A 1 -23.08 -7.53 22.91
C TYR A 1 -21.88 -7.91 22.06
N ARG A 2 -21.64 -7.25 20.91
CA ARG A 2 -20.62 -7.65 19.91
C ARG A 2 -19.88 -6.40 19.45
N PHE A 3 -18.95 -5.91 20.27
CA PHE A 3 -18.40 -4.56 20.14
C PHE A 3 -17.15 -4.45 19.23
N TYR A 4 -16.53 -5.55 18.76
CA TYR A 4 -15.30 -5.46 17.93
C TYR A 4 -15.05 -6.66 17.00
N LYS A 5 -15.86 -6.87 15.94
CA LYS A 5 -15.63 -8.01 15.01
C LYS A 5 -15.06 -7.66 13.63
N ARG A 6 -14.65 -6.42 13.36
CA ARG A 6 -14.21 -6.03 12.01
C ARG A 6 -13.03 -5.07 12.00
N ASN A 7 -11.96 -5.43 12.71
CA ASN A 7 -10.68 -4.71 12.62
C ASN A 7 -9.65 -5.62 11.94
N TYR A 8 -8.81 -5.05 11.10
CA TYR A 8 -7.80 -5.78 10.34
C TYR A 8 -6.46 -5.07 10.48
N ILE A 9 -5.41 -5.87 10.63
CA ILE A 9 -4.02 -5.42 10.52
C ILE A 9 -3.54 -5.87 9.14
N LYS A 10 -2.89 -4.98 8.39
CA LYS A 10 -2.36 -5.26 7.06
C LYS A 10 -0.87 -4.97 7.02
N ALA A 11 -0.12 -5.93 6.51
CA ALA A 11 1.26 -5.72 6.06
C ALA A 11 1.27 -5.86 4.54
N ILE A 12 1.86 -4.88 3.85
CA ILE A 12 1.82 -4.79 2.39
C ILE A 12 3.26 -4.59 1.90
N ALA A 13 3.65 -5.34 0.90
CA ALA A 13 4.87 -5.12 0.13
C ALA A 13 4.47 -4.89 -1.34
N ASN A 14 4.92 -3.77 -1.90
CA ASN A 14 4.73 -3.40 -3.30
C ASN A 14 6.08 -3.38 -3.99
N ILE A 15 6.11 -3.87 -5.23
CA ILE A 15 7.28 -3.85 -6.11
C ILE A 15 6.89 -3.22 -7.44
N ALA A 16 7.78 -2.43 -8.03
CA ALA A 16 7.55 -1.82 -9.33
C ALA A 16 8.85 -1.68 -10.13
N ASN A 17 8.72 -1.83 -11.44
CA ASN A 17 9.69 -1.40 -12.44
C ASN A 17 9.06 -0.26 -13.24
N ALA A 18 9.67 0.91 -13.17
CA ALA A 18 9.27 2.08 -13.95
C ALA A 18 10.53 2.75 -14.50
N GLU A 19 10.64 2.83 -15.82
CA GLU A 19 11.76 3.44 -16.54
C GLU A 19 11.30 3.76 -17.97
N ASP A 20 11.89 4.76 -18.59
CA ASP A 20 11.70 5.04 -20.00
C ASP A 20 12.19 3.87 -20.87
N ASN A 21 11.48 3.58 -21.96
CA ASN A 21 11.83 2.53 -22.93
C ASN A 21 12.04 1.11 -22.35
N MET A 22 11.51 0.81 -21.16
CA MET A 22 11.78 -0.45 -20.45
C MET A 22 11.39 -1.73 -21.20
N PHE A 23 10.43 -1.65 -22.12
CA PHE A 23 10.03 -2.78 -22.96
C PHE A 23 11.01 -3.00 -24.11
N THR A 24 11.39 -1.92 -24.81
CA THR A 24 12.35 -1.96 -25.93
C THR A 24 13.73 -2.45 -25.48
N GLU A 25 14.14 -2.08 -24.26
CA GLU A 25 15.42 -2.51 -23.67
C GLU A 25 15.34 -3.85 -22.93
N ASN A 26 14.21 -4.56 -22.99
CA ASN A 26 13.96 -5.84 -22.28
C ASN A 26 14.18 -5.76 -20.76
N LYS A 27 14.08 -4.57 -20.16
CA LYS A 27 14.26 -4.34 -18.71
C LYS A 27 12.97 -4.55 -17.90
N TRP A 28 11.84 -4.77 -18.55
CA TRP A 28 10.55 -4.96 -17.88
C TRP A 28 10.52 -6.17 -16.92
N PHE A 29 11.26 -7.24 -17.21
CA PHE A 29 11.42 -8.43 -16.35
C PHE A 29 12.72 -8.41 -15.52
N SER A 30 13.27 -7.22 -15.24
CA SER A 30 14.44 -7.06 -14.38
C SER A 30 14.06 -7.09 -12.88
N ARG A 31 15.08 -7.14 -12.01
CA ARG A 31 14.86 -7.04 -10.56
C ARG A 31 14.08 -5.75 -10.23
N PRO A 32 13.16 -5.79 -9.25
CA PRO A 32 12.38 -4.62 -8.83
C PRO A 32 13.25 -3.38 -8.61
N LYS A 33 12.94 -2.29 -9.31
CA LYS A 33 13.63 -1.00 -9.16
C LYS A 33 13.10 -0.15 -8.02
N TYR A 34 11.83 -0.34 -7.67
CA TYR A 34 11.19 0.36 -6.57
C TYR A 34 10.48 -0.65 -5.67
N THR A 35 10.62 -0.46 -4.37
CA THR A 35 9.92 -1.22 -3.35
C THR A 35 9.21 -0.28 -2.39
N GLY A 36 8.12 -0.77 -1.83
CA GLY A 36 7.33 -0.03 -0.86
C GLY A 36 6.77 -0.98 0.18
N TYR A 37 6.87 -0.60 1.44
CA TYR A 37 6.39 -1.39 2.58
C TYR A 37 5.38 -0.57 3.35
N ALA A 38 4.24 -1.16 3.69
CA ALA A 38 3.24 -0.49 4.49
C ALA A 38 2.71 -1.38 5.61
N LEU A 39 2.44 -0.75 6.75
CA LEU A 39 1.70 -1.32 7.87
C LEU A 39 0.43 -0.50 8.08
N GLY A 40 -0.70 -1.18 8.22
CA GLY A 40 -2.00 -0.54 8.33
C GLY A 40 -2.94 -1.18 9.32
N LEU A 41 -3.87 -0.35 9.80
CA LEU A 41 -5.01 -0.73 10.62
C LEU A 41 -6.28 -0.29 9.89
N SER A 42 -7.25 -1.18 9.77
CA SER A 42 -8.56 -0.85 9.21
C SER A 42 -9.69 -1.35 10.08
N SER A 43 -10.84 -0.67 10.01
CA SER A 43 -12.05 -1.02 10.76
C SER A 43 -13.29 -0.82 9.89
N ASP A 44 -14.20 -1.79 9.87
CA ASP A 44 -15.48 -1.62 9.18
C ASP A 44 -16.47 -0.90 10.09
N THR A 45 -16.83 0.33 9.73
CA THR A 45 -17.81 1.15 10.46
C THR A 45 -19.18 1.10 9.78
N ILE A 46 -20.18 1.76 10.38
CA ILE A 46 -21.54 1.86 9.83
C ILE A 46 -21.54 2.60 8.48
N ILE A 47 -20.65 3.57 8.30
CA ILE A 47 -20.58 4.42 7.10
C ILE A 47 -19.56 3.92 6.06
N GLY A 48 -18.93 2.77 6.32
CA GLY A 48 -17.92 2.17 5.44
C GLY A 48 -16.60 1.86 6.18
N PRO A 49 -15.63 1.24 5.48
CA PRO A 49 -14.33 0.96 6.06
C PRO A 49 -13.54 2.25 6.28
N ILE A 50 -12.84 2.33 7.40
CA ILE A 50 -11.81 3.34 7.65
C ILE A 50 -10.46 2.64 7.73
N GLU A 51 -9.42 3.24 7.18
CA GLU A 51 -8.07 2.67 7.17
C GLU A 51 -7.01 3.76 7.33
N ILE A 52 -5.99 3.45 8.12
CA ILE A 52 -4.75 4.22 8.21
C ILE A 52 -3.57 3.32 7.87
N LYS A 53 -2.63 3.82 7.08
CA LYS A 53 -1.38 3.12 6.73
C LYS A 53 -0.19 4.04 6.88
N ALA A 54 0.86 3.54 7.53
CA ALA A 54 2.21 4.07 7.41
C ALA A 54 2.90 3.35 6.25
N THR A 55 3.47 4.08 5.30
CA THR A 55 4.19 3.52 4.14
C THR A 55 5.59 4.11 4.02
N TYR A 56 6.54 3.28 3.61
CA TYR A 56 7.93 3.64 3.39
C TYR A 56 8.45 3.04 2.09
N SER A 57 9.20 3.82 1.31
CA SER A 57 9.95 3.33 0.15
C SER A 57 11.44 3.62 0.35
N PRO A 58 12.31 2.58 0.39
CA PRO A 58 13.75 2.75 0.53
C PRO A 58 14.38 3.55 -0.62
N GLU A 59 13.94 3.31 -1.85
CA GLU A 59 14.58 3.86 -3.05
C GLU A 59 14.26 5.35 -3.25
N THR A 60 13.10 5.80 -2.74
CA THR A 60 12.74 7.22 -2.75
C THR A 60 13.02 7.91 -1.41
N ASN A 61 13.38 7.15 -0.37
CA ASN A 61 13.50 7.57 1.02
C ASN A 61 12.29 8.37 1.53
N LYS A 62 11.09 8.03 1.06
CA LYS A 62 9.85 8.70 1.46
C LYS A 62 9.07 7.86 2.45
N PHE A 63 8.63 8.52 3.53
CA PHE A 63 7.69 7.99 4.50
C PHE A 63 6.39 8.79 4.42
N LEU A 64 5.24 8.13 4.26
CA LEU A 64 3.94 8.78 4.12
C LEU A 64 2.90 8.11 5.02
N TRP A 65 1.95 8.91 5.49
CA TRP A 65 0.71 8.41 6.09
C TRP A 65 -0.41 8.49 5.07
N LEU A 66 -1.13 7.39 4.90
CA LEU A 66 -2.29 7.29 4.03
C LEU A 66 -3.54 7.05 4.88
N PHE A 67 -4.59 7.81 4.60
CA PHE A 67 -5.88 7.72 5.27
C PHE A 67 -6.95 7.42 4.24
N ASN A 68 -7.84 6.48 4.56
CA ASN A 68 -8.95 6.11 3.71
C ASN A 68 -10.24 6.06 4.53
N ILE A 69 -11.32 6.61 3.98
CA ILE A 69 -12.67 6.62 4.54
C ILE A 69 -13.63 6.25 3.41
N GLY A 70 -14.41 5.18 3.62
CA GLY A 70 -15.36 4.66 2.64
C GLY A 70 -14.74 3.65 1.67
N PHE A 71 -15.50 3.30 0.64
CA PHE A 71 -15.06 2.34 -0.37
C PHE A 71 -14.26 3.07 -1.46
N TRP A 72 -13.00 2.70 -1.62
CA TRP A 72 -12.17 3.16 -2.75
C TRP A 72 -12.00 2.03 -3.78
N PHE A 73 -12.06 2.41 -5.05
CA PHE A 73 -11.87 1.56 -6.24
C PHE A 73 -10.59 1.96 -6.98
#